data_AF-E8RK98-F1
#
_entry.id   AF-E8RK98-F1
#
_cell.length_a   1.000
_cell.length_b   1.000
_cell.length_c   1.000
_cell.angle_alpha   90.00
_cell.angle_beta   90.00
_cell.angle_gamma   90.00
#
_symmetry.space_group_name_H-M   'P 1'
#
loop_
_entity.id
_entity.type
_entity.pdbx_description
1 polymer ?
#
loop_
_entity_poly.entity_id
_entity_poly.type
_entity_poly.pdbx_seq_one_letter_code
_entity_poly.pdbx_strand_id
1 'polypeptide(L)'
;MISILIAIPFAIIGFCLSFFCETSYFGYFGGPIIGLILAWIYICKHIDSTKNRIRLFLSNPVLYYLIFILWVVYDFSKNGFHPWNY
;
A
#
# COMPACT_ATOMS: atom_id res chain seq x y z
N MET A 1 1.39 5.25 -21.54
CA MET A 1 0.60 6.22 -20.74
C MET A 1 -0.71 5.65 -20.20
N ILE A 2 -1.42 4.76 -20.92
CA ILE A 2 -2.74 4.21 -20.50
C ILE A 2 -2.68 3.32 -19.24
N SER A 3 -1.56 2.64 -18.96
CA SER A 3 -1.49 1.63 -17.89
C SER A 3 -1.39 2.18 -16.45
N ILE A 4 -0.85 3.40 -16.28
CA ILE A 4 -0.71 4.04 -14.95
C ILE A 4 -2.06 4.45 -14.37
N LEU A 5 -2.97 4.95 -15.21
CA LEU A 5 -4.31 5.39 -14.82
C LEU A 5 -5.18 4.25 -14.28
N ILE A 6 -4.85 3.00 -14.59
CA ILE A 6 -5.64 1.83 -14.17
C ILE A 6 -5.12 1.22 -12.87
N ALA A 7 -3.83 1.38 -12.53
CA ALA A 7 -3.30 0.93 -11.23
C ALA A 7 -3.80 1.81 -10.05
N ILE A 8 -4.06 3.09 -10.34
CA ILE A 8 -4.54 4.09 -9.37
C ILE A 8 -5.89 3.70 -8.72
N PRO A 9 -6.95 3.30 -9.46
CA PRO A 9 -8.22 2.92 -8.83
C PRO A 9 -8.09 1.69 -7.91
N PHE A 10 -7.23 0.71 -8.22
CA PHE A 10 -7.01 -0.44 -7.32
C PHE A 10 -6.21 -0.08 -6.07
N ALA A 11 -5.27 0.85 -6.21
CA ALA A 11 -4.58 1.46 -5.08
C ALA A 11 -5.57 2.23 -4.18
N ILE A 12 -6.49 2.98 -4.77
CA ILE A 12 -7.55 3.69 -4.05
C ILE A 12 -8.51 2.70 -3.39
N ILE A 13 -8.86 1.59 -4.02
CA ILE A 13 -9.74 0.56 -3.43
C ILE A 13 -9.08 -0.07 -2.19
N GLY A 14 -7.80 -0.45 -2.27
CA GLY A 14 -7.07 -0.99 -1.12
C GLY A 14 -6.98 0.01 0.05
N PHE A 15 -6.75 1.29 -0.28
CA PHE A 15 -6.73 2.37 0.69
C PHE A 15 -8.12 2.65 1.31
N CYS A 16 -9.18 2.71 0.50
CA CYS A 16 -10.55 2.85 0.98
C CYS A 16 -10.95 1.66 1.87
N LEU A 17 -10.61 0.42 1.49
CA LEU A 17 -10.87 -0.75 2.33
C LEU A 17 -10.24 -0.62 3.72
N SER A 18 -9.04 -0.04 3.84
CA SER A 18 -8.42 0.24 5.14
C SER A 18 -9.18 1.25 5.99
N PHE A 19 -9.79 2.27 5.36
CA PHE A 19 -10.55 3.30 6.08
C PHE A 19 -11.97 2.85 6.44
N PHE A 20 -12.61 2.04 5.60
CA PHE A 20 -14.01 1.60 5.79
C PHE A 20 -14.14 0.29 6.59
N CYS A 21 -13.13 -0.58 6.62
CA CYS A 21 -13.11 -1.70 7.57
C CYS A 21 -12.66 -1.19 8.95
N GLU A 22 -13.61 -0.59 9.67
CA GLU A 22 -13.38 -0.08 11.03
C GLU A 22 -12.78 -1.17 11.95
N THR A 23 -11.75 -0.78 12.69
CA THR A 23 -11.35 -1.36 14.00
C THR A 23 -10.89 -2.81 14.05
N SER A 24 -10.22 -3.31 13.02
CA SER A 24 -9.42 -4.53 13.15
C SER A 24 -8.02 -4.35 12.55
N TYR A 25 -7.00 -4.99 13.12
CA TYR A 25 -5.66 -5.09 12.51
C TYR A 25 -5.73 -5.54 11.04
N PHE A 26 -6.80 -6.24 10.68
CA PHE A 26 -7.15 -6.65 9.33
C PHE A 26 -7.46 -5.47 8.38
N GLY A 27 -8.06 -4.38 8.83
CA GLY A 27 -8.27 -3.18 8.01
C GLY A 27 -6.97 -2.43 7.72
N TYR A 28 -6.16 -2.20 8.76
CA TYR A 28 -4.91 -1.44 8.66
C TYR A 28 -3.82 -2.16 7.86
N PHE A 29 -3.69 -3.49 7.99
CA PHE A 29 -2.68 -4.26 7.29
C PHE A 29 -3.23 -5.11 6.14
N GLY A 30 -4.42 -5.67 6.28
CA GLY A 30 -5.03 -6.53 5.25
C GLY A 30 -5.47 -5.73 4.02
N GLY A 31 -6.11 -4.57 4.20
CA GLY A 31 -6.53 -3.69 3.11
C GLY A 31 -5.39 -3.31 2.15
N PRO A 32 -4.25 -2.80 2.64
CA PRO A 32 -3.14 -2.39 1.78
C PRO A 32 -2.44 -3.58 1.14
N ILE A 33 -2.30 -4.71 1.84
CA ILE A 33 -1.70 -5.94 1.30
C ILE A 33 -2.54 -6.48 0.15
N ILE A 34 -3.86 -6.57 0.30
CA ILE A 34 -4.77 -7.03 -0.76
C ILE A 34 -4.70 -6.07 -1.96
N GLY A 35 -4.69 -4.75 -1.71
CA GLY A 35 -4.51 -3.74 -2.76
C GLY A 35 -3.21 -3.91 -3.55
N LEU A 36 -2.10 -4.23 -2.87
CA LEU A 36 -0.81 -4.49 -3.51
C LEU A 36 -0.80 -5.78 -4.33
N ILE A 37 -1.41 -6.85 -3.83
CA ILE A 37 -1.52 -8.13 -4.56
C ILE A 37 -2.31 -7.93 -5.86
N LEU A 38 -3.47 -7.26 -5.80
CA LEU A 38 -4.28 -6.98 -6.98
C LEU A 38 -3.54 -6.08 -7.98
N ALA A 39 -2.86 -5.04 -7.49
CA ALA A 39 -2.02 -4.17 -8.32
C ALA A 39 -0.89 -4.96 -9.00
N TRP A 40 -0.25 -5.89 -8.30
CA TRP A 40 0.82 -6.72 -8.86
C TRP A 40 0.32 -7.69 -9.93
N ILE A 41 -0.79 -8.39 -9.67
CA ILE A 41 -1.42 -9.29 -10.66
C ILE A 41 -1.77 -8.50 -11.93
N TYR A 42 -2.33 -7.31 -11.77
CA TYR A 42 -2.68 -6.44 -12.90
C TYR A 42 -1.44 -6.00 -13.69
N ILE A 43 -0.40 -5.52 -13.01
CA ILE A 43 0.87 -5.12 -13.64
C ILE A 43 1.49 -6.29 -14.41
N CYS A 44 1.51 -7.49 -13.82
CA CYS A 44 2.02 -8.68 -14.48
C CYS A 44 1.23 -9.06 -15.74
N LYS A 45 -0.09 -8.85 -15.74
CA LYS A 45 -0.99 -9.17 -16.85
C LYS A 45 -0.91 -8.17 -18.00
N HIS A 46 -0.61 -6.90 -17.73
CA HIS A 46 -0.72 -5.81 -18.71
C HIS A 46 0.60 -5.17 -19.14
N ILE A 47 1.71 -5.51 -18.50
CA ILE A 47 3.04 -5.00 -18.85
C ILE A 47 3.93 -6.18 -19.14
N ASP A 48 4.60 -6.24 -20.29
CA ASP A 48 5.52 -7.35 -20.60
C ASP A 48 6.94 -7.14 -20.08
N SER A 49 7.40 -5.88 -20.05
CA SER A 49 8.75 -5.56 -19.61
C SER A 49 8.88 -5.64 -18.08
N THR A 50 9.69 -6.57 -17.60
CA THR A 50 10.01 -6.76 -16.16
C THR A 50 10.48 -5.47 -15.49
N LYS A 51 11.30 -4.67 -16.18
CA LYS A 51 11.80 -3.39 -15.68
C LYS A 51 10.66 -2.39 -15.44
N ASN A 52 9.68 -2.35 -16.34
CA ASN A 52 8.52 -1.47 -16.21
C ASN A 52 7.54 -1.99 -15.14
N ARG A 53 7.40 -3.31 -14.99
CA ARG A 53 6.59 -3.91 -13.92
C ARG A 53 7.04 -3.45 -12.55
N ILE A 54 8.34 -3.60 -12.27
CA ILE A 54 8.94 -3.23 -10.98
C ILE A 54 8.80 -1.72 -10.75
N ARG A 55 9.09 -0.89 -11.76
CA ARG A 55 8.98 0.57 -11.64
C ARG A 55 7.55 1.02 -11.31
N LEU A 56 6.55 0.40 -11.94
CA LEU A 56 5.14 0.69 -11.70
C LEU A 56 4.69 0.23 -10.31
N PHE A 57 5.12 -0.96 -9.89
CA PHE A 57 4.81 -1.48 -8.57
C PHE A 57 5.43 -0.62 -7.46
N LEU A 58 6.68 -0.19 -7.62
CA LEU A 58 7.34 0.73 -6.70
C LEU A 58 6.70 2.11 -6.67
N SER A 59 6.03 2.53 -7.75
CA SER A 59 5.32 3.82 -7.81
C SER A 59 3.91 3.76 -7.19
N ASN A 60 3.53 2.64 -6.58
CA ASN A 60 2.19 2.44 -6.03
C ASN A 60 2.03 3.17 -4.68
N PRO A 61 1.08 4.11 -4.53
CA PRO A 61 0.88 4.85 -3.27
C PRO A 61 0.52 3.95 -2.08
N VAL A 62 -0.12 2.79 -2.31
CA VAL A 62 -0.42 1.81 -1.24
C VAL A 62 0.84 1.20 -0.65
N LEU A 63 1.90 1.05 -1.47
CA LEU A 63 3.18 0.55 -1.00
C LEU A 63 3.79 1.51 0.03
N TYR A 64 3.77 2.80 -0.29
CA TYR A 64 4.28 3.84 0.61
C TYR A 64 3.43 3.96 1.89
N TYR A 65 2.12 3.82 1.77
CA TYR A 65 1.22 3.79 2.92
C TYR A 65 1.52 2.61 3.85
N LEU A 66 1.74 1.41 3.30
CA LEU A 66 2.11 0.23 4.09
C LEU A 66 3.46 0.41 4.79
N ILE A 67 4.47 0.94 4.08
CA ILE A 67 5.79 1.23 4.65
C ILE A 67 5.67 2.24 5.80
N PHE A 68 4.86 3.29 5.64
CA PHE A 68 4.63 4.28 6.67
C PHE A 68 4.00 3.67 7.93
N ILE A 69 2.96 2.84 7.79
CA ILE A 69 2.36 2.14 8.94
C ILE A 69 3.39 1.25 9.64
N LEU A 70 4.16 0.48 8.89
CA LEU A 70 5.20 -0.38 9.47
C LEU A 70 6.26 0.42 10.23
N TRP A 71 6.65 1.58 9.69
CA TRP A 71 7.58 2.48 10.34
C TRP A 71 7.01 3.06 11.64
N VAL A 72 5.77 3.54 11.62
CA VAL A 72 5.07 4.05 12.81
C VAL A 72 4.94 2.97 13.89
N VAL A 73 4.57 1.74 13.52
CA VAL A 73 4.47 0.62 14.47
C VAL A 73 5.84 0.23 15.03
N TYR A 74 6.87 0.22 14.18
CA TYR A 74 8.24 -0.04 14.63
C TYR A 74 8.74 1.02 15.60
N ASP A 75 8.50 2.30 15.30
CA ASP A 75 8.89 3.43 16.14
C ASP A 75 8.16 3.37 17.50
N PHE A 76 6.85 3.15 17.50
CA PHE A 76 6.08 2.93 18.73
C PHE A 76 6.59 1.73 19.54
N SER A 77 6.97 0.64 18.87
CA SER A 77 7.51 -0.55 19.54
C SER A 77 8.89 -0.32 20.17
N LYS A 78 9.70 0.58 19.60
CA LYS A 78 11.06 0.87 20.08
C LYS A 78 11.12 1.96 21.12
N ASN A 79 10.37 3.04 20.88
CA ASN A 79 10.45 4.27 21.67
C ASN A 79 9.27 4.43 22.63
N GLY A 80 8.27 3.53 22.59
CA GLY A 80 7.03 3.67 23.36
C GLY A 80 6.13 4.78 22.79
N PHE A 81 4.89 4.86 23.27
CA PHE A 81 3.99 5.96 22.91
C PHE A 81 4.41 7.21 23.69
N HIS A 82 5.34 8.00 23.14
CA HIS A 82 5.74 9.30 23.71
C HIS A 82 5.03 10.42 22.94
N PRO A 83 3.89 10.95 23.43
CA PRO A 83 3.10 11.93 22.68
C PRO A 83 3.79 13.31 22.54
N TRP A 84 5.04 13.49 22.97
CA TRP A 84 5.71 14.80 23.05
C TRP A 84 7.24 14.79 22.85
N ASN A 85 7.81 13.91 22.01
CA ASN A 85 9.21 14.11 21.58
C ASN A 85 9.24 14.90 20.27
N TYR A 86 9.07 16.22 20.39
CA TYR A 86 9.47 17.22 19.40
C TYR A 86 10.80 17.82 19.85
#